data_AF-A0A2A4FZL0-F1
#
_entry.id   AF-A0A2A4FZL0-F1
#
_cell.length_a   1.000
_cell.length_b   1.000
_cell.length_c   1.000
_cell.angle_alpha   90.00
_cell.angle_beta   90.00
_cell.angle_gamma   90.00
#
_symmetry.space_group_name_H-M   'P 1'
#
loop_
_entity.id
_entity.type
_entity.pdbx_description
1 polymer ?
#
loop_
_entity_poly.entity_id
_entity_poly.type
_entity_poly.pdbx_seq_one_letter_code
_entity_poly.pdbx_strand_id
1 'polypeptide(L)'
;MRYTHGFLLAATLAALAPLPVLAADQPASQQPADGSRIVCKSQPTTGTRLRTKVCHSIAEWELISEENRRTAKEMVGPVVNGARGN
;
A
#
# COMPACT_ATOMS: atom_id res chain seq x y z
N MET A 1 -27.79 59.09 10.33
CA MET A 1 -26.78 59.29 9.26
C MET A 1 -25.44 59.57 9.91
N ARG A 2 -24.52 58.59 9.86
CA ARG A 2 -23.13 58.71 10.28
C ARG A 2 -22.31 57.86 9.31
N TYR A 3 -21.55 58.54 8.46
CA TYR A 3 -20.56 57.96 7.56
C TYR A 3 -19.36 57.51 8.38
N THR A 4 -19.00 56.22 8.30
CA THR A 4 -17.77 55.72 8.89
C THR A 4 -17.14 54.66 8.01
N HIS A 5 -15.99 55.07 7.47
CA HIS A 5 -14.81 54.25 7.23
C HIS A 5 -14.90 53.19 6.13
N GLY A 6 -14.70 53.69 4.90
CA GLY A 6 -13.97 52.94 3.87
C GLY A 6 -12.60 52.54 4.42
N PHE A 7 -12.51 51.29 4.85
CA PHE A 7 -11.25 50.64 5.15
C PHE A 7 -10.71 50.06 3.83
N LEU A 8 -9.95 50.89 3.13
CA LEU A 8 -8.92 50.46 2.19
C LEU A 8 -7.98 49.51 2.95
N LEU A 9 -8.10 48.20 2.71
CA LEU A 9 -7.06 47.25 3.07
C LEU A 9 -6.48 46.71 1.76
N ALA A 10 -5.42 47.43 1.38
CA ALA A 10 -4.61 47.22 0.21
C ALA A 10 -3.95 45.84 0.21
N ALA A 11 -3.76 45.36 -1.01
CA ALA A 11 -3.09 44.12 -1.38
C ALA A 11 -1.71 43.93 -0.72
N THR A 12 -1.51 42.77 -0.10
CA THR A 12 -0.20 42.19 0.17
C THR A 12 0.04 40.99 -0.74
N LEU A 13 0.32 41.28 -2.02
CA LEU A 13 0.98 40.34 -2.93
C LEU A 13 2.51 40.41 -2.68
N ALA A 14 3.04 39.49 -1.86
CA ALA A 14 4.47 39.13 -1.81
C ALA A 14 4.58 37.92 -0.85
N ALA A 15 5.17 36.76 -1.17
CA ALA A 15 6.21 36.45 -2.13
C ALA A 15 6.10 34.98 -2.59
N LEU A 16 6.09 34.74 -3.90
CA LEU A 16 6.46 33.42 -4.43
C LEU A 16 7.99 33.38 -4.51
N ALA A 17 8.63 32.75 -3.53
CA ALA A 17 10.03 32.39 -3.65
C ALA A 17 10.18 31.22 -4.65
N PRO A 18 11.07 31.29 -5.64
CA PRO A 18 11.34 30.16 -6.51
C PRO A 18 12.05 29.07 -5.71
N LEU A 19 11.39 27.92 -5.54
CA LEU A 19 12.02 26.72 -4.98
C LEU A 19 12.98 26.15 -6.03
N PRO A 20 14.23 25.81 -5.68
CA PRO A 20 15.13 25.13 -6.59
C PRO A 20 14.57 23.74 -6.88
N VAL A 21 14.22 23.51 -8.15
CA VAL A 21 13.84 22.18 -8.61
C VAL A 21 15.12 21.34 -8.70
N LEU A 22 15.35 20.52 -7.67
CA LEU A 22 16.36 19.46 -7.72
C LEU A 22 15.83 18.41 -8.70
N ALA A 23 16.28 18.47 -9.95
CA ALA A 23 16.19 17.36 -10.88
C ALA A 23 17.09 16.24 -10.33
N ALA A 24 16.50 15.40 -9.49
CA ALA A 24 17.13 14.16 -9.07
C ALA A 24 17.23 13.27 -10.32
N ASP A 25 18.44 13.16 -10.86
CA ASP A 25 18.83 12.09 -11.76
C ASP A 25 18.34 10.78 -11.14
N GLN A 26 17.28 10.21 -11.70
CA GLN A 26 16.79 8.91 -11.26
C GLN A 26 17.78 7.89 -11.78
N PRO A 27 18.55 7.19 -10.94
CA PRO A 27 19.39 6.11 -11.42
C PRO A 27 18.47 5.08 -12.07
N ALA A 28 18.77 4.73 -13.32
CA ALA A 28 18.08 3.66 -14.04
C ALA A 28 18.07 2.42 -13.14
N SER A 29 16.87 2.05 -12.68
CA SER A 29 16.67 0.90 -11.80
C SER A 29 17.12 -0.34 -12.55
N GLN A 30 18.28 -0.88 -12.16
CA GLN A 30 18.70 -2.20 -12.58
C GLN A 30 17.65 -3.17 -12.06
N GLN A 31 16.84 -3.74 -12.95
CA GLN A 31 15.80 -4.71 -12.61
C GLN A 31 16.48 -5.87 -11.87
N PRO A 32 16.25 -6.04 -10.57
CA PRO A 32 16.89 -7.10 -9.82
C PRO A 32 16.41 -8.46 -10.35
N ALA A 33 17.33 -9.41 -10.51
CA ALA A 33 17.06 -10.76 -11.01
C ALA A 33 15.83 -11.36 -10.31
N ASP A 34 14.93 -11.99 -11.08
CA ASP A 34 13.52 -12.19 -10.71
C ASP A 34 13.27 -12.76 -9.30
N GLY A 35 14.16 -13.58 -8.75
CA GLY A 35 14.02 -14.14 -7.39
C GLY A 35 14.21 -13.13 -6.25
N SER A 36 14.90 -12.00 -6.48
CA SER A 36 15.18 -10.95 -5.49
C SER A 36 14.20 -9.79 -5.51
N ARG A 37 13.20 -9.84 -6.39
CA ARG A 37 12.14 -8.82 -6.44
C ARG A 37 11.31 -8.88 -5.16
N ILE A 38 11.21 -7.75 -4.48
CA ILE A 38 10.35 -7.59 -3.30
C ILE A 38 8.91 -7.35 -3.75
N VAL A 39 7.98 -8.15 -3.25
CA VAL A 39 6.54 -8.05 -3.49
C VAL A 39 5.83 -7.83 -2.16
N CYS A 40 5.08 -6.73 -2.07
CA CYS A 40 4.28 -6.38 -0.90
C CYS A 40 2.81 -6.78 -1.08
N LYS A 41 2.27 -7.55 -0.14
CA LYS A 41 0.84 -7.92 -0.09
C LYS A 41 0.17 -7.26 1.11
N SER A 42 -1.04 -6.73 0.91
CA SER A 42 -1.85 -6.16 1.98
C SER A 42 -2.62 -7.26 2.69
N GLN A 43 -2.37 -7.48 3.97
CA GLN A 43 -3.07 -8.47 4.79
C GLN A 43 -4.15 -7.82 5.66
N PRO A 44 -5.35 -8.42 5.73
CA PRO A 44 -6.36 -8.00 6.68
C PRO A 44 -5.96 -8.46 8.08
N THR A 45 -6.00 -7.55 9.06
CA THR A 45 -5.82 -7.91 10.47
C THR A 45 -7.19 -8.19 11.10
N THR A 46 -7.35 -9.33 11.77
CA THR A 46 -8.60 -9.72 12.42
C THR A 46 -9.06 -8.66 13.43
N GLY A 47 -10.35 -8.31 13.41
CA GLY A 47 -10.93 -7.36 14.36
C GLY A 47 -10.71 -5.88 14.05
N THR A 48 -10.04 -5.54 12.94
CA THR A 48 -9.87 -4.14 12.50
C THR A 48 -10.11 -3.98 10.99
N ARG A 49 -10.48 -2.77 10.57
CA ARG A 49 -10.60 -2.39 9.15
C ARG A 49 -9.25 -2.02 8.52
N LEU A 50 -8.23 -1.81 9.36
CA LEU A 50 -6.90 -1.46 8.90
C LEU A 50 -6.21 -2.67 8.28
N ARG A 51 -5.43 -2.42 7.24
CA ARG A 51 -4.63 -3.43 6.55
C ARG A 51 -3.15 -3.17 6.81
N THR A 52 -2.41 -4.22 7.06
CA THR A 52 -0.95 -4.18 7.16
C THR A 52 -0.36 -4.58 5.82
N LYS A 53 0.78 -3.98 5.44
CA LYS A 53 1.53 -4.41 4.25
C LYS A 53 2.67 -5.29 4.71
N VAL A 54 2.75 -6.49 4.13
CA VAL A 54 3.84 -7.44 4.36
C VAL A 54 4.60 -7.60 3.07
N CYS A 55 5.91 -7.36 3.09
CA CYS A 55 6.77 -7.39 1.92
C CYS A 55 7.77 -8.54 2.06
N HIS A 56 7.80 -9.41 1.06
CA HIS A 56 8.74 -10.53 0.98
C HIS A 56 9.31 -10.63 -0.43
N SER A 57 10.44 -11.32 -0.58
CA SER A 57 10.93 -11.69 -1.91
C SER A 57 9.99 -12.68 -2.60
N ILE A 58 10.07 -12.79 -3.93
CA ILE A 58 9.28 -13.79 -4.67
C ILE A 58 9.62 -15.20 -4.20
N ALA A 59 10.91 -15.49 -3.94
CA ALA A 59 11.35 -16.78 -3.43
C ALA A 59 10.74 -17.09 -2.05
N GLU A 60 10.69 -16.12 -1.15
CA GLU A 60 10.05 -16.28 0.17
C GLU A 60 8.55 -16.52 0.05
N TRP A 61 7.86 -15.81 -0.86
CA TRP A 61 6.42 -16.03 -1.06
C TRP A 61 6.09 -17.44 -1.53
N GLU A 62 6.95 -18.04 -2.36
CA GLU A 62 6.76 -19.41 -2.84
C GLU A 62 6.90 -20.42 -1.68
N LEU A 63 7.91 -20.24 -0.83
CA LEU A 63 8.10 -21.07 0.37
C LEU A 63 6.90 -20.96 1.33
N ILE A 64 6.43 -19.74 1.59
CA ILE A 64 5.25 -19.50 2.44
C ILE A 64 3.99 -20.14 1.83
N SER A 65 3.81 -20.06 0.51
CA SER A 65 2.70 -20.68 -0.21
C SER A 65 2.72 -22.21 -0.08
N GLU A 66 3.90 -22.81 -0.24
CA GLU A 66 4.11 -24.25 -0.13
C GLU A 66 3.79 -24.76 1.29
N GLU A 67 4.31 -24.07 2.31
CA GLU A 67 4.03 -24.40 3.72
C GLU A 67 2.54 -24.29 4.03
N ASN A 68 1.90 -23.17 3.65
CA ASN A 68 0.46 -22.99 3.84
C ASN A 68 -0.37 -24.07 3.16
N ARG A 69 0.05 -24.53 1.97
CA ARG A 69 -0.65 -25.63 1.26
C ARG A 69 -0.56 -26.95 2.03
N ARG A 70 0.59 -27.25 2.61
CA ARG A 70 0.78 -28.47 3.44
C ARG A 70 -0.08 -28.39 4.70
N THR A 71 0.02 -27.29 5.44
CA THR A 71 -0.77 -27.08 6.65
C THR A 71 -2.27 -27.10 6.36
N ALA A 72 -2.72 -26.48 5.27
CA ALA A 72 -4.13 -26.51 4.87
C ALA A 72 -4.61 -27.93 4.56
N LYS A 73 -3.77 -28.76 3.90
CA LYS A 73 -4.10 -30.17 3.63
C LYS A 73 -4.24 -30.99 4.90
N GLU A 74 -3.48 -30.67 5.95
CA GLU A 74 -3.56 -31.33 7.25
C GLU A 74 -4.77 -30.87 8.06
N MET A 75 -5.16 -29.60 7.95
CA MET A 75 -6.30 -29.02 8.69
C MET A 75 -7.67 -29.35 8.07
N VAL A 76 -7.73 -29.54 6.74
CA VAL A 76 -8.99 -29.88 6.06
C VAL A 76 -9.21 -31.39 6.18
N GLY A 77 -10.08 -31.79 7.11
CA GLY A 77 -10.58 -33.16 7.23
C GLY A 77 -11.26 -33.67 5.94
N PRO A 78 -11.67 -34.95 5.88
CA PRO A 78 -12.25 -35.53 4.67
C PRO A 78 -13.40 -34.66 4.16
N VAL A 79 -13.38 -34.32 2.87
CA VAL A 79 -14.47 -33.61 2.20
C VAL A 79 -15.73 -34.45 2.38
N VAL A 80 -16.61 -34.03 3.28
CA VAL A 80 -17.95 -34.60 3.41
C VAL A 80 -18.74 -34.20 2.17
N ASN A 81 -18.66 -35.03 1.12
CA ASN A 81 -19.63 -34.99 0.03
C ASN A 81 -20.97 -35.52 0.58
N GLY A 82 -21.69 -34.67 1.31
CA GLY A 82 -22.94 -35.01 1.97
C GLY A 82 -24.07 -34.06 1.61
N ALA A 83 -24.97 -34.54 0.74
CA ALA A 83 -26.35 -34.06 0.53
C ALA A 83 -26.57 -32.69 -0.15
N ARG A 84 -26.47 -32.64 -1.48
CA ARG A 84 -27.56 -32.03 -2.28
C ARG A 84 -28.62 -33.11 -2.48
N GLY A 85 -29.52 -33.26 -1.50
CA GLY A 85 -30.68 -34.13 -1.59
C GLY A 85 -31.89 -33.32 -2.04
N ASN A 86 -32.40 -33.69 -3.22
CA ASN A 86 -33.71 -33.47 -3.85
C ASN A 86 -34.34 -32.06 -3.78
#